data_AF-A0A414CS72-F1
#
_entry.id   AF-A0A414CS72-F1
#
_cell.length_a   1.000
_cell.length_b   1.000
_cell.length_c   1.000
_cell.angle_alpha   90.00
_cell.angle_beta   90.00
_cell.angle_gamma   90.00
#
_symmetry.space_group_name_H-M   'P 1'
#
loop_
_entity.id
_entity.type
_entity.pdbx_description
1 polymer ?
#
loop_
_entity_poly.entity_id
_entity_poly.type
_entity_poly.pdbx_seq_one_letter_code
_entity_poly.pdbx_strand_id
1 'polypeptide(L)'
;MYYILEVTLMIFTEHVKNKLSSLIHEMATAPWLFSKNPEVDFSRNRKLDFVSTIQFLLSMESGSLKKELLDYFQFSVDTPSASAFCQQRNKLLLEAFQFLFYE
;
A
#
# COMPACT_ATOMS: atom_id res chain seq x y z
N MET A 1 30.70 18.68 0.75
CA MET A 1 30.20 17.98 -0.46
C MET A 1 29.33 16.78 -0.10
N TYR A 2 29.83 15.79 0.67
CA TYR A 2 29.05 14.63 1.13
C TYR A 2 27.75 15.00 1.87
N TYR A 3 27.82 15.95 2.82
CA TYR A 3 26.63 16.42 3.55
C TYR A 3 25.54 17.01 2.64
N ILE A 4 25.92 17.75 1.60
CA ILE A 4 24.95 18.36 0.65
C ILE A 4 24.29 17.27 -0.20
N LEU A 5 25.05 16.26 -0.63
CA LEU A 5 24.52 15.11 -1.37
C LEU A 5 23.56 14.29 -0.50
N GLU A 6 23.89 14.01 0.75
CA GLU A 6 23.00 13.30 1.69
C GLU A 6 21.70 14.06 1.96
N VAL A 7 21.77 15.36 2.21
CA VAL A 7 20.59 16.20 2.42
C VAL A 7 19.70 16.24 1.18
N THR A 8 20.29 16.36 -0.01
CA THR A 8 19.54 16.36 -1.27
C THR A 8 18.87 15.01 -1.52
N LEU A 9 19.56 13.90 -1.24
CA LEU A 9 19.01 12.55 -1.35
C LEU A 9 17.85 12.32 -0.37
N MET A 10 17.97 12.80 0.87
CA MET A 10 16.90 12.72 1.86
C MET A 10 15.66 13.50 1.39
N ILE A 11 15.84 14.72 0.88
CA ILE A 11 14.74 15.55 0.36
C ILE A 11 14.04 14.86 -0.82
N PHE A 12 14.81 14.32 -1.77
CA PHE A 12 14.24 13.61 -2.91
C PHE A 12 13.48 12.35 -2.49
N THR A 13 14.06 11.55 -1.59
CA THR A 13 13.42 10.33 -1.07
C THR A 13 12.10 10.65 -0.39
N GLU A 14 12.08 11.69 0.44
CA GLU A 14 10.88 12.14 1.13
C GLU A 14 9.81 12.65 0.15
N HIS A 15 10.23 13.40 -0.87
CA HIS A 15 9.34 13.87 -1.93
C HIS A 15 8.68 12.71 -2.67
N VAL A 16 9.46 11.70 -3.09
CA VAL A 16 8.94 10.51 -3.79
C VAL A 16 7.97 9.73 -2.91
N LYS A 17 8.31 9.49 -1.63
CA LYS A 17 7.43 8.80 -0.68
C LYS A 17 6.11 9.54 -0.47
N ASN A 18 6.16 10.86 -0.32
CA ASN A 18 4.97 11.68 -0.13
C ASN A 18 4.09 11.72 -1.37
N LYS A 19 4.70 11.82 -2.57
CA LYS A 19 3.95 11.75 -3.84
C LYS A 19 3.26 10.39 -3.99
N LEU A 20 3.98 9.29 -3.75
CA LEU A 20 3.42 7.93 -3.80
C LEU A 20 2.27 7.76 -2.79
N SER A 21 2.48 8.18 -1.54
CA SER A 21 1.45 8.11 -0.50
C SER A 21 0.22 8.93 -0.86
N SER A 22 0.41 10.16 -1.35
CA SER A 22 -0.69 11.03 -1.80
C SER A 22 -1.49 10.40 -2.93
N LEU A 23 -0.82 9.81 -3.92
CA LEU A 23 -1.48 9.17 -5.06
C LEU A 23 -2.29 7.94 -4.63
N ILE A 24 -1.78 7.11 -3.71
CA ILE A 24 -2.53 5.99 -3.14
C ILE A 24 -3.79 6.48 -2.40
N HIS A 25 -3.70 7.58 -1.65
CA HIS A 25 -4.86 8.15 -0.96
C HIS A 25 -5.88 8.76 -1.94
N GLU A 26 -5.42 9.37 -3.03
CA GLU A 26 -6.28 9.85 -4.10
C GLU A 26 -7.04 8.69 -4.77
N MET A 27 -6.34 7.61 -5.12
CA MET A 27 -6.96 6.38 -5.64
C MET A 27 -8.00 5.81 -4.67
N ALA A 28 -7.73 5.88 -3.36
CA ALA A 28 -8.65 5.41 -2.32
C ALA A 28 -9.94 6.25 -2.19
N THR A 29 -10.03 7.42 -2.82
CA THR A 29 -11.30 8.16 -2.93
C THR A 29 -12.27 7.52 -3.93
N ALA A 30 -11.73 6.74 -4.88
CA ALA A 30 -12.50 6.02 -5.90
C ALA A 30 -12.04 4.56 -6.07
N PRO A 31 -12.02 3.74 -5.00
CA PRO A 31 -11.41 2.41 -5.02
C PRO A 31 -12.13 1.44 -5.96
N TRP A 32 -13.41 1.70 -6.27
CA TRP A 32 -14.20 0.90 -7.20
C TRP A 32 -13.64 0.89 -8.63
N LEU A 33 -12.90 1.93 -9.04
CA LEU A 33 -12.21 1.98 -10.34
C LEU A 33 -11.08 0.95 -10.44
N PHE A 34 -10.55 0.52 -9.29
CA PHE A 34 -9.38 -0.34 -9.17
C PHE A 34 -9.72 -1.71 -8.57
N SER A 35 -11.01 -2.04 -8.51
CA SER A 35 -11.53 -3.23 -7.84
C SER A 35 -12.21 -4.17 -8.82
N LYS A 36 -12.03 -5.48 -8.63
CA LYS A 36 -12.66 -6.51 -9.46
C LYS A 36 -14.17 -6.52 -9.32
N ASN A 37 -14.70 -6.23 -8.12
CA ASN A 37 -16.14 -6.08 -7.89
C ASN A 37 -16.42 -4.65 -7.37
N PRO A 38 -16.62 -3.67 -8.26
CA PRO A 38 -16.74 -2.25 -7.92
C PRO A 38 -17.77 -1.90 -6.84
N GLU A 39 -18.87 -2.66 -6.75
CA GLU A 39 -19.97 -2.39 -5.81
C GLU A 39 -19.65 -2.79 -4.36
N VAL A 40 -18.74 -3.75 -4.15
CA VAL A 40 -18.57 -4.41 -2.84
C VAL A 40 -17.14 -4.42 -2.34
N ASP A 41 -16.16 -4.43 -3.23
CA ASP A 41 -14.75 -4.48 -2.85
C ASP A 41 -14.29 -3.11 -2.34
N PHE A 42 -13.57 -3.13 -1.21
CA PHE A 42 -13.08 -1.94 -0.50
C PHE A 42 -14.13 -0.87 -0.11
N SER A 43 -15.43 -1.17 -0.23
CA SER A 43 -16.52 -0.24 0.16
C SER A 43 -16.72 -0.11 1.68
N ARG A 44 -16.16 -1.03 2.47
CA ARG A 44 -16.25 -1.04 3.94
C ARG A 44 -14.90 -0.73 4.57
N ASN A 45 -14.94 0.05 5.64
CA ASN A 45 -13.75 0.29 6.46
C ASN A 45 -13.33 -1.03 7.15
N ARG A 46 -12.10 -1.46 6.90
CA ARG A 46 -11.47 -2.67 7.47
C ARG A 46 -10.02 -2.34 7.82
N LYS A 47 -9.41 -3.15 8.69
CA LYS A 47 -7.98 -3.04 9.02
C LYS A 47 -7.06 -3.16 7.81
N LEU A 48 -7.47 -3.95 6.81
CA LEU A 48 -6.89 -3.98 5.47
C LEU A 48 -7.87 -3.31 4.51
N ASP A 49 -7.82 -1.99 4.49
CA ASP A 49 -8.49 -1.17 3.49
C ASP A 49 -7.65 -1.08 2.20
N PHE A 50 -8.11 -0.27 1.25
CA PHE A 50 -7.45 -0.10 -0.03
C PHE A 50 -6.01 0.42 0.12
N VAL A 51 -5.84 1.48 0.92
CA VAL A 51 -4.55 2.14 1.16
C VAL A 51 -3.55 1.17 1.78
N SER A 52 -3.91 0.56 2.91
CA SER A 52 -3.04 -0.37 3.63
C SER A 52 -2.72 -1.63 2.82
N THR A 53 -3.65 -2.11 1.97
CA THR A 53 -3.39 -3.26 1.10
C THR A 53 -2.32 -2.93 0.05
N ILE A 54 -2.41 -1.78 -0.61
CA ILE A 54 -1.42 -1.35 -1.61
C ILE A 54 -0.08 -1.02 -0.95
N GLN A 55 -0.08 -0.22 0.12
CA GLN A 55 1.13 0.14 0.85
C GLN A 55 1.87 -1.10 1.36
N PHE A 56 1.15 -2.05 1.96
CA PHE A 56 1.74 -3.31 2.40
C PHE A 56 2.39 -4.04 1.22
N LEU A 57 1.68 -4.19 0.09
CA LEU A 57 2.18 -4.89 -1.09
C LEU A 57 3.46 -4.26 -1.67
N LEU A 58 3.59 -2.94 -1.62
CA LEU A 58 4.79 -2.22 -2.07
C LEU A 58 5.95 -2.32 -1.07
N SER A 59 5.65 -2.52 0.22
CA SER A 59 6.64 -2.64 1.29
C SER A 59 7.09 -4.07 1.59
N MET A 60 6.48 -5.08 0.95
CA MET A 60 6.84 -6.48 1.15
C MET A 60 8.32 -6.72 0.77
N GLU A 61 9.01 -7.52 1.57
CA GLU A 61 10.42 -7.88 1.37
C GLU A 61 10.52 -9.36 0.94
N SER A 62 11.60 -10.05 1.32
CA SER A 62 11.79 -11.48 1.02
C SER A 62 11.38 -12.41 2.16
N GLY A 63 10.64 -11.88 3.15
CA GLY A 63 10.21 -12.61 4.34
C GLY A 63 8.97 -13.46 4.11
N SER A 64 8.59 -14.22 5.14
CA SER A 64 7.29 -14.88 5.14
C SER A 64 6.18 -13.84 5.29
N LEU A 65 5.08 -13.98 4.55
CA LEU A 65 3.93 -13.06 4.61
C LEU A 65 3.42 -12.83 6.05
N LYS A 66 3.42 -13.87 6.90
CA LYS A 66 3.01 -13.74 8.31
C LYS A 66 3.93 -12.80 9.09
N LYS A 67 5.25 -12.95 8.91
CA LYS A 67 6.25 -12.11 9.58
C LYS A 67 6.10 -10.66 9.13
N GLU A 68 6.02 -10.43 7.82
CA GLU A 68 5.92 -9.07 7.27
C GLU A 68 4.63 -8.37 7.71
N LEU A 69 3.50 -9.10 7.79
CA LEU A 69 2.27 -8.54 8.36
C LEU A 69 2.45 -8.14 9.83
N LEU A 70 3.11 -8.96 10.64
CA LEU A 70 3.40 -8.59 12.04
C LEU A 70 4.28 -7.34 12.12
N ASP A 71 5.33 -7.27 11.30
CA ASP A 71 6.25 -6.12 11.27
C ASP A 71 5.50 -4.85 10.84
N TYR A 72 4.71 -4.90 9.78
CA TYR A 72 3.93 -3.77 9.26
C TYR A 72 2.89 -3.25 10.26
N PHE A 73 2.17 -4.15 10.92
CA PHE A 73 1.15 -3.81 11.92
C PHE A 73 1.72 -3.70 13.35
N GLN A 74 3.04 -3.58 13.48
CA GLN A 74 3.74 -3.37 14.75
C GLN A 74 3.37 -4.40 15.84
N PHE A 75 3.21 -5.67 15.44
CA PHE A 75 2.83 -6.78 16.30
C PHE A 75 1.53 -6.55 17.08
N SER A 76 0.65 -5.69 16.56
CA SER A 76 -0.66 -5.44 17.18
C SER A 76 -1.47 -6.73 17.29
N VAL A 77 -2.23 -6.88 18.38
CA VAL A 77 -3.23 -7.96 18.52
C VAL A 77 -4.27 -7.94 17.40
N ASP A 78 -4.41 -6.78 16.75
CA ASP A 78 -5.32 -6.55 15.66
C ASP A 78 -4.74 -6.94 14.29
N THR A 79 -3.50 -7.42 14.22
CA THR A 79 -2.81 -7.78 12.97
C THR A 79 -3.65 -8.76 12.13
N PRO A 80 -3.96 -8.42 10.86
CA PRO A 80 -4.67 -9.31 9.96
C PRO A 80 -3.92 -10.63 9.70
N SER A 81 -4.67 -11.70 9.40
CA SER A 81 -4.07 -12.95 8.96
C SER A 81 -3.52 -12.85 7.53
N ALA A 82 -2.56 -13.71 7.20
CA ALA A 82 -2.06 -13.89 5.83
C ALA A 82 -3.19 -14.19 4.83
N SER A 83 -4.19 -14.98 5.22
CA SER A 83 -5.35 -15.28 4.38
C SER A 83 -6.24 -14.05 4.15
N ALA A 84 -6.46 -13.23 5.18
CA ALA A 84 -7.20 -11.98 5.05
C ALA A 84 -6.49 -11.02 4.07
N PHE A 85 -5.17 -10.93 4.14
CA PHE A 85 -4.38 -10.16 3.17
C PHE A 85 -4.52 -10.71 1.75
N CYS A 86 -4.30 -12.01 1.53
CA CYS A 86 -4.47 -12.61 0.20
C CYS A 86 -5.87 -12.37 -0.37
N GLN A 87 -6.91 -12.42 0.46
CA GLN A 87 -8.27 -12.10 0.07
C GLN A 87 -8.45 -10.63 -0.34
N GLN A 88 -7.87 -9.67 0.40
CA GLN A 88 -7.95 -8.25 -0.01
C GLN A 88 -7.14 -7.99 -1.27
N ARG A 89 -5.90 -8.49 -1.36
CA ARG A 89 -5.06 -8.39 -2.55
C ARG A 89 -5.78 -8.91 -3.79
N ASN A 90 -6.48 -10.04 -3.67
CA ASN A 90 -7.17 -10.66 -4.81
C ASN A 90 -8.32 -9.81 -5.36
N LYS A 91 -8.78 -8.78 -4.65
CA LYS A 91 -9.81 -7.83 -5.12
C LYS A 91 -9.26 -6.72 -6.00
N LEU A 92 -7.96 -6.44 -5.93
CA LEU A 92 -7.34 -5.40 -6.74
C LEU A 92 -7.26 -5.83 -8.21
N LEU A 93 -7.55 -4.87 -9.08
CA LEU A 93 -7.23 -4.92 -10.50
C LEU A 93 -5.75 -4.63 -10.72
N LEU A 94 -5.16 -5.18 -11.79
CA LEU A 94 -3.75 -4.92 -12.11
C LEU A 94 -3.54 -3.47 -12.54
N GLU A 95 -4.58 -2.89 -13.14
CA GLU A 95 -4.74 -1.51 -13.56
C GLU A 95 -4.49 -0.53 -12.40
N ALA A 96 -4.71 -0.94 -11.15
CA ALA A 96 -4.34 -0.16 -9.97
C ALA A 96 -2.84 0.18 -9.95
N PHE A 97 -2.00 -0.80 -10.25
CA PHE A 97 -0.54 -0.63 -10.26
C PHE A 97 -0.05 0.03 -11.54
N GLN A 98 -0.74 -0.18 -12.67
CA GLN A 98 -0.45 0.57 -13.89
C GLN A 98 -0.68 2.06 -13.63
N PHE A 99 -1.85 2.44 -13.13
CA PHE A 99 -2.14 3.83 -12.79
C PHE A 99 -1.10 4.39 -11.79
N LEU A 100 -0.82 3.66 -10.70
CA LEU A 100 0.10 4.11 -9.66
C LEU A 100 1.53 4.35 -10.14
N PHE A 101 2.02 3.59 -11.12
CA PHE A 101 3.41 3.68 -11.59
C PHE A 101 3.61 4.56 -12.84
N TYR A 102 2.53 4.99 -13.50
CA TYR A 102 2.60 5.80 -14.71
C TYR A 102 2.07 7.24 -14.55
N GLU A 103 1.47 7.58 -13.41
CA GLU A 103 1.11 8.96 -12.99
C GLU A 103 2.20 9.62 -12.14
#